data_AF-A0A1H5B456-F1
#
_entry.id   AF-A0A1H5B456-F1
#
_cell.length_a   1.000
_cell.length_b   1.000
_cell.length_c   1.000
_cell.angle_alpha   90.00
_cell.angle_beta   90.00
_cell.angle_gamma   90.00
#
_symmetry.space_group_name_H-M   'P 1'
#
loop_
_entity.id
_entity.type
_entity.pdbx_description
1 polymer ?
#
loop_
_entity_poly.entity_id
_entity_poly.type
_entity_poly.pdbx_seq_one_letter_code
_entity_poly.pdbx_strand_id
1 'polypeptide(L)'
;MGVHRIWHHGLVPTEGKRPLDALRSRLISRQRQHDDYTVTDLGSSDDGGSRRCDLKFAYAGGDGRYSVQVLLSLCYRAGDDRVMWLLSAACTRPWRSCHEAPAHRIGLEELGASGNDEIPIETPVLAMRGWSRKECDHLADLLAEALMAPSRSSALLVLTEPPTVPVEGWPGLVNVFDVDNRFRHTLNRNLPLGCAVPQGARLYMPPCDQLPDFVLTASPVSSEVLQGEITRLIQTRGRMPLPEEWADVPSVRSWHEADPFASPEREPDAELVEKLSRAERELAEARGVITILRKKAKAHAEDRDRHAGEVKSLRRRLEDARASDVACLRGQLAQLEAEVDDYARAFEETEAERDELRRVNGLLAGRLARHHDADDEVAAAGRPPEDFPSFADLIGTATASLKHLAITAEPAPAAILDHHPKAAAWRRKAWDALRTLDAYAAARTSLLDAGQDPGPELSDVLAFARTGQPGSLISANIIALAESDTVTTNERLRQARTFRVDPRTNPAGRDYFGAHIALERFKAPAPRLHFLDDTDRTGTVYVGYLGAHLPTSKTN
;
A
#
# COMPACT_ATOMS: atom_id res chain seq x y z
N MET A 1 -32.52 -14.11 40.52
CA MET A 1 -31.62 -14.64 39.47
C MET A 1 -31.40 -16.10 39.80
N GLY A 2 -31.45 -17.01 38.83
CA GLY A 2 -31.20 -18.43 39.11
C GLY A 2 -29.74 -18.65 39.47
N VAL A 3 -29.47 -19.44 40.52
CA VAL A 3 -28.12 -19.93 40.83
C VAL A 3 -27.87 -21.16 39.97
N HIS A 4 -26.86 -21.11 39.11
CA HIS A 4 -26.48 -22.21 38.23
C HIS A 4 -25.26 -22.92 38.81
N ARG A 5 -25.41 -24.19 39.18
CA ARG A 5 -24.37 -24.95 39.85
C ARG A 5 -23.70 -25.94 38.92
N ILE A 6 -22.46 -26.28 39.22
CA ILE A 6 -21.73 -27.44 38.68
C ILE A 6 -20.88 -28.02 39.80
N TRP A 7 -20.50 -29.29 39.68
CA TRP A 7 -19.70 -29.97 40.68
C TRP A 7 -18.79 -31.01 40.03
N HIS A 8 -17.59 -31.18 40.60
CA HIS A 8 -16.54 -32.06 40.08
C HIS A 8 -15.57 -32.53 41.17
N HIS A 9 -15.05 -33.75 41.08
CA HIS A 9 -14.15 -34.34 42.06
C HIS A 9 -13.01 -35.11 41.40
N GLY A 10 -11.99 -35.40 42.19
CA GLY A 10 -10.94 -36.31 41.81
C GLY A 10 -9.92 -36.51 42.92
N LEU A 11 -8.68 -36.81 42.53
CA LEU A 11 -7.58 -37.12 43.42
C LEU A 11 -6.39 -36.18 43.20
N VAL A 12 -5.68 -35.84 44.26
CA VAL A 12 -4.39 -35.13 44.23
C VAL A 12 -3.34 -36.00 44.90
N PRO A 13 -2.13 -36.16 44.35
CA PRO A 13 -1.05 -36.89 45.00
C PRO A 13 -0.68 -36.27 46.35
N THR A 14 -0.37 -37.13 47.32
CA THR A 14 0.12 -36.67 48.62
C THR A 14 1.63 -36.40 48.55
N GLU A 15 2.06 -35.23 49.02
CA GLU A 15 3.48 -34.91 49.20
C GLU A 15 3.78 -34.60 50.67
N GLY A 16 4.70 -35.36 51.26
CA GLY A 16 5.21 -35.13 52.60
C GLY A 16 4.28 -35.55 53.76
N LYS A 17 4.63 -35.15 54.98
CA LYS A 17 3.98 -35.62 56.23
C LYS A 17 2.62 -34.96 56.54
N ARG A 18 2.28 -33.86 55.86
CA ARG A 18 1.04 -33.09 56.07
C ARG A 18 0.47 -32.64 54.71
N PRO A 19 -0.12 -33.57 53.94
CA PRO A 19 -0.54 -33.30 52.58
C PRO A 19 -1.61 -32.20 52.48
N LEU A 20 -2.60 -32.19 53.38
CA LEU A 20 -3.66 -31.16 53.36
C LEU A 20 -3.13 -29.73 53.61
N ASP A 21 -2.25 -29.56 54.60
CA ASP A 21 -1.67 -28.25 54.92
C ASP A 21 -0.82 -27.72 53.75
N ALA A 22 -0.08 -28.62 53.09
CA ALA A 22 0.72 -28.30 51.92
C ALA A 22 -0.14 -27.85 50.74
N LEU A 23 -1.18 -28.61 50.40
CA LEU A 23 -2.12 -28.27 49.31
C LEU A 23 -2.86 -26.95 49.58
N ARG A 24 -3.38 -26.79 50.80
CA ARG A 24 -4.01 -25.54 51.27
C ARG A 24 -3.08 -24.35 51.12
N SER A 25 -1.84 -24.47 51.57
CA SER A 25 -0.85 -23.39 51.52
C SER A 25 -0.48 -23.01 50.09
N ARG A 26 -0.41 -24.00 49.17
CA ARG A 26 -0.16 -23.75 47.74
C ARG A 26 -1.29 -22.97 47.09
N LEU A 27 -2.55 -23.36 47.33
CA LEU A 27 -3.74 -22.66 46.80
C LEU A 27 -3.84 -21.22 47.31
N ILE A 28 -3.60 -21.00 48.60
CA ILE A 28 -3.62 -19.64 49.18
C ILE A 28 -2.45 -18.80 48.65
N SER A 29 -1.27 -19.41 48.46
CA SER A 29 -0.11 -18.69 47.92
C SER A 29 -0.28 -18.33 46.45
N ARG A 30 -0.96 -19.17 45.66
CA ARG A 30 -1.30 -18.92 44.26
C ARG A 30 -2.13 -17.65 44.10
N GLN A 31 -3.09 -17.41 44.99
CA GLN A 31 -3.89 -16.18 44.98
C GLN A 31 -3.01 -14.91 45.03
N ARG A 32 -1.87 -14.94 45.72
CA ARG A 32 -0.94 -13.78 45.76
C ARG A 32 -0.26 -13.49 44.43
N GLN A 33 -0.27 -14.46 43.51
CA GLN A 33 0.29 -14.36 42.17
C GLN A 33 -0.79 -14.06 41.12
N HIS A 34 -2.07 -14.17 41.50
CA HIS A 34 -3.23 -14.10 40.60
C HIS A 34 -4.37 -13.30 41.28
N ASP A 35 -4.48 -12.01 40.94
CA ASP A 35 -5.49 -11.07 41.50
C ASP A 35 -6.90 -11.24 40.89
N ASP A 36 -7.16 -12.31 40.15
CA ASP A 36 -8.40 -12.56 39.42
C ASP A 36 -9.46 -13.33 40.23
N TYR A 37 -9.11 -13.83 41.42
CA TYR A 37 -10.04 -14.39 42.40
C TYR A 37 -9.62 -14.12 43.85
N THR A 38 -10.59 -14.27 44.76
CA THR A 38 -10.38 -14.24 46.21
C THR A 38 -10.49 -15.64 46.78
N VAL A 39 -9.68 -15.97 47.79
CA VAL A 39 -9.80 -17.22 48.55
C VAL A 39 -10.03 -16.92 50.03
N THR A 40 -11.05 -17.54 50.60
CA THR A 40 -11.37 -17.54 52.03
C THR A 40 -11.22 -18.94 52.56
N ASP A 41 -10.45 -19.04 53.62
CA ASP A 41 -10.26 -20.28 54.34
C ASP A 41 -11.42 -20.53 55.30
N LEU A 42 -12.16 -21.61 55.11
CA LEU A 42 -13.30 -21.95 55.95
C LEU A 42 -12.91 -22.86 57.12
N GLY A 43 -11.64 -23.25 57.21
CA GLY A 43 -11.10 -24.06 58.28
C GLY A 43 -10.95 -25.55 57.93
N SER A 44 -10.54 -26.31 58.94
CA SER A 44 -10.28 -27.74 58.81
C SER A 44 -11.07 -28.51 59.87
N SER A 45 -11.50 -29.72 59.53
CA SER A 45 -12.16 -30.66 60.45
C SER A 45 -11.41 -31.98 60.50
N ASP A 46 -11.42 -32.64 61.66
CA ASP A 46 -10.85 -33.97 61.88
C ASP A 46 -11.92 -34.81 62.60
N ASP A 47 -12.33 -35.92 61.99
CA ASP A 47 -13.36 -36.82 62.52
C ASP A 47 -12.78 -38.12 63.10
N GLY A 48 -11.47 -38.15 63.40
CA GLY A 48 -10.83 -39.31 64.05
C GLY A 48 -10.43 -40.42 63.07
N GLY A 49 -10.32 -40.11 61.78
CA GLY A 49 -9.84 -41.02 60.72
C GLY A 49 -9.72 -40.34 59.35
N SER A 50 -10.53 -39.30 59.12
CA SER A 50 -10.50 -38.43 57.94
C SER A 50 -10.26 -36.98 58.36
N ARG A 51 -9.33 -36.32 57.69
CA ARG A 51 -9.07 -34.89 57.81
C ARG A 51 -9.61 -34.17 56.61
N ARG A 52 -10.10 -32.96 56.82
CA ARG A 52 -10.69 -32.14 55.77
C ARG A 52 -10.27 -30.68 55.86
N CYS A 53 -10.15 -30.03 54.72
CA CYS A 53 -9.92 -28.60 54.58
C CYS A 53 -10.89 -28.01 53.56
N ASP A 54 -11.61 -26.96 53.95
CA ASP A 54 -12.60 -26.30 53.09
C ASP A 54 -12.12 -24.90 52.71
N LEU A 55 -12.10 -24.61 51.41
CA LEU A 55 -11.68 -23.32 50.84
C LEU A 55 -12.82 -22.77 49.98
N LYS A 56 -13.13 -21.48 50.16
CA LYS A 56 -14.10 -20.76 49.35
C LYS A 56 -13.37 -19.82 48.41
N PHE A 57 -13.69 -19.88 47.13
CA PHE A 57 -13.19 -18.96 46.12
C PHE A 57 -14.33 -18.09 45.59
N ALA A 58 -14.04 -16.82 45.28
CA ALA A 58 -15.01 -15.94 44.63
C ALA A 58 -14.32 -15.06 43.58
N TYR A 59 -14.95 -14.94 42.42
CA TYR A 59 -14.47 -14.15 41.28
C TYR A 59 -15.59 -13.68 40.38
N ALA A 60 -15.30 -12.71 39.50
CA ALA A 60 -16.21 -12.22 38.48
C ALA A 60 -15.68 -12.55 37.07
N GLY A 61 -16.59 -12.83 36.15
CA GLY A 61 -16.28 -13.06 34.74
C GLY A 61 -15.99 -11.78 33.96
N GLY A 62 -15.36 -11.90 32.79
CA GLY A 62 -14.99 -10.78 31.91
C GLY A 62 -16.08 -9.71 31.78
N ASP A 63 -15.77 -8.49 32.22
CA ASP A 63 -16.61 -7.29 32.37
C ASP A 63 -17.59 -7.25 33.56
N GLY A 64 -17.50 -8.15 34.54
CA GLY A 64 -18.40 -8.18 35.71
C GLY A 64 -19.83 -8.65 35.40
N ARG A 65 -20.03 -9.29 34.24
CA ARG A 65 -21.37 -9.71 33.77
C ARG A 65 -21.95 -10.91 34.52
N TYR A 66 -21.09 -11.70 35.17
CA TYR A 66 -21.46 -12.83 36.01
C TYR A 66 -20.49 -12.96 37.18
N SER A 67 -20.97 -13.55 38.27
CA SER A 67 -20.20 -13.80 39.48
C SER A 67 -20.19 -15.29 39.75
N VAL A 68 -19.03 -15.80 40.19
CA VAL A 68 -18.83 -17.20 40.54
C VAL A 68 -18.37 -17.29 41.98
N GLN A 69 -18.97 -18.22 42.72
CA GLN A 69 -18.45 -18.70 44.00
C GLN A 69 -18.17 -20.19 43.90
N VAL A 70 -17.05 -20.63 44.46
CA VAL A 70 -16.60 -22.02 44.44
C VAL A 70 -16.32 -22.47 45.87
N LEU A 71 -16.76 -23.65 46.24
CA LEU A 71 -16.32 -24.38 47.42
C LEU A 71 -15.42 -25.53 46.96
N LEU A 72 -14.22 -25.60 47.51
CA LEU A 72 -13.31 -26.74 47.37
C LEU A 72 -13.15 -27.41 48.75
N SER A 73 -13.51 -28.68 48.84
CA SER A 73 -13.29 -29.52 50.01
C SER A 73 -12.19 -30.54 49.70
N LEU A 74 -11.09 -30.50 50.45
CA LEU A 74 -10.00 -31.46 50.37
C LEU A 74 -10.15 -32.47 51.50
N CYS A 75 -10.32 -33.75 51.18
CA CYS A 75 -10.56 -34.85 52.10
C CYS A 75 -9.39 -35.85 52.05
N TYR A 76 -8.77 -36.13 53.20
CA TYR A 76 -7.63 -37.03 53.31
C TYR A 76 -7.87 -38.03 54.44
N ARG A 77 -7.77 -39.33 54.15
CA ARG A 77 -7.81 -40.37 55.19
C ARG A 77 -6.39 -40.76 55.57
N ALA A 78 -6.18 -41.03 56.86
CA ALA A 78 -4.84 -41.34 57.35
C ALA A 78 -4.32 -42.66 56.76
N GLY A 79 -3.21 -42.59 56.02
CA GLY A 79 -2.57 -43.76 55.38
C GLY A 79 -2.80 -43.84 53.87
N ASP A 80 -3.68 -43.01 53.33
CA ASP A 80 -3.87 -42.91 51.89
C ASP A 80 -2.70 -42.17 51.25
N ASP A 81 -2.37 -42.51 50.00
CA ASP A 81 -1.35 -41.83 49.21
C ASP A 81 -1.95 -40.71 48.32
N ARG A 82 -3.26 -40.45 48.46
CA ARG A 82 -4.02 -39.44 47.71
C ARG A 82 -4.93 -38.60 48.62
N VAL A 83 -5.18 -37.37 48.20
CA VAL A 83 -6.21 -36.47 48.77
C VAL A 83 -7.35 -36.39 47.77
N MET A 84 -8.57 -36.70 48.21
CA MET A 84 -9.77 -36.48 47.41
C MET A 84 -10.14 -35.00 47.43
N TRP A 85 -10.42 -34.43 46.26
CA TRP A 85 -10.90 -33.06 46.16
C TRP A 85 -12.33 -33.04 45.63
N LEU A 86 -13.18 -32.22 46.25
CA LEU A 86 -14.58 -32.02 45.89
C LEU A 86 -14.80 -30.54 45.61
N LEU A 87 -15.10 -30.20 44.36
CA LEU A 87 -15.30 -28.84 43.90
C LEU A 87 -16.77 -28.61 43.55
N SER A 88 -17.42 -27.65 44.21
CA SER A 88 -18.76 -27.21 43.87
C SER A 88 -18.73 -25.73 43.50
N ALA A 89 -19.23 -25.36 42.33
CA ALA A 89 -19.21 -23.99 41.83
C ALA A 89 -20.62 -23.49 41.49
N ALA A 90 -20.90 -22.24 41.80
CA ALA A 90 -22.18 -21.57 41.62
C ALA A 90 -21.96 -20.28 40.83
N CYS A 91 -22.77 -20.05 39.81
CA CYS A 91 -22.69 -18.88 38.94
C CYS A 91 -24.05 -18.18 38.85
N THR A 92 -24.04 -16.86 38.74
CA THR A 92 -25.25 -16.06 38.51
C THR A 92 -25.83 -16.17 37.09
N ARG A 93 -25.14 -16.90 36.19
CA ARG A 93 -25.57 -17.19 34.82
C ARG A 93 -25.37 -18.67 34.46
N PRO A 94 -26.09 -19.19 33.46
CA PRO A 94 -25.86 -20.53 32.96
C PRO A 94 -24.41 -20.72 32.50
N TRP A 95 -23.81 -21.84 32.89
CA TRP A 95 -22.47 -22.21 32.44
C TRP A 95 -22.43 -22.46 30.93
N ARG A 96 -21.30 -22.08 30.32
CA ARG A 96 -21.04 -22.19 28.88
C ARG A 96 -19.61 -22.66 28.68
N SER A 97 -19.36 -23.35 27.57
CA SER A 97 -18.03 -23.86 27.21
C SER A 97 -16.95 -22.77 27.12
N CYS A 98 -17.34 -21.53 26.80
CA CYS A 98 -16.45 -20.37 26.75
C CYS A 98 -16.13 -19.74 28.12
N HIS A 99 -16.70 -20.23 29.22
CA HIS A 99 -16.26 -19.80 30.55
C HIS A 99 -14.98 -20.58 30.91
N GLU A 100 -14.12 -19.95 31.69
CA GLU A 100 -12.97 -20.66 32.27
C GLU A 100 -13.47 -21.64 33.36
N ALA A 101 -13.00 -22.88 33.29
CA ALA A 101 -13.39 -23.92 34.24
C ALA A 101 -12.93 -23.56 35.67
N PRO A 102 -13.78 -23.67 36.70
CA PRO A 102 -13.39 -23.33 38.07
C PRO A 102 -12.17 -24.08 38.59
N ALA A 103 -12.02 -25.37 38.22
CA ALA A 103 -10.87 -26.18 38.59
C ALA A 103 -9.56 -25.62 38.02
N HIS A 104 -9.59 -25.13 36.79
CA HIS A 104 -8.44 -24.51 36.13
C HIS A 104 -8.11 -23.16 36.75
N ARG A 105 -9.14 -22.31 36.91
CA ARG A 105 -8.96 -20.96 37.43
C ARG A 105 -8.36 -20.95 38.84
N ILE A 106 -8.77 -21.88 39.71
CA ILE A 106 -8.18 -22.00 41.04
C ILE A 106 -6.83 -22.75 41.05
N GLY A 107 -6.38 -23.27 39.91
CA GLY A 107 -5.08 -23.91 39.72
C GLY A 107 -4.96 -25.32 40.26
N LEU A 108 -6.01 -26.14 40.19
CA LEU A 108 -5.93 -27.54 40.66
C LEU A 108 -4.92 -28.36 39.84
N GLU A 109 -4.74 -28.06 38.56
CA GLU A 109 -3.77 -28.74 37.70
C GLU A 109 -2.33 -28.63 38.21
N GLU A 110 -1.97 -27.50 38.82
CA GLU A 110 -0.61 -27.28 39.35
C GLU A 110 -0.30 -28.14 40.57
N LEU A 111 -1.33 -28.71 41.20
CA LEU A 111 -1.21 -29.63 42.32
C LEU A 111 -1.06 -31.08 41.85
N GLY A 112 -1.07 -31.34 40.54
CA GLY A 112 -1.12 -32.70 40.00
C GLY A 112 -2.50 -33.34 40.20
N ALA A 113 -3.56 -32.52 40.24
CA ALA A 113 -4.91 -33.05 40.35
C ALA A 113 -5.26 -33.92 39.14
N SER A 114 -6.01 -34.97 39.42
CA SER A 114 -6.52 -35.95 38.48
C SER A 114 -7.99 -36.21 38.78
N GLY A 115 -8.71 -36.83 37.86
CA GLY A 115 -10.03 -37.39 38.16
C GLY A 115 -9.94 -38.58 39.13
N ASN A 116 -11.07 -39.22 39.44
CA ASN A 116 -11.11 -40.45 40.26
C ASN A 116 -10.39 -41.65 39.63
N ASP A 117 -9.84 -41.44 38.43
CA ASP A 117 -9.25 -42.42 37.53
C ASP A 117 -7.79 -42.19 37.29
N GLU A 118 -7.24 -41.25 38.06
CA GLU A 118 -5.86 -40.86 37.98
C GLU A 118 -5.50 -40.25 36.61
N ILE A 119 -6.49 -39.92 35.79
CA ILE A 119 -6.28 -39.16 34.56
C ILE A 119 -6.05 -37.69 34.96
N PRO A 120 -4.88 -37.11 34.65
CA PRO A 120 -4.56 -35.73 35.01
C PRO A 120 -5.59 -34.74 34.46
N ILE A 121 -5.90 -33.69 35.22
CA ILE A 121 -6.85 -32.66 34.78
C ILE A 121 -6.20 -31.50 34.00
N GLU A 122 -4.90 -31.56 33.72
CA GLU A 122 -4.16 -30.50 33.02
C GLU A 122 -4.88 -30.01 31.74
N THR A 123 -4.71 -28.73 31.41
CA THR A 123 -5.39 -28.03 30.28
C THR A 123 -5.36 -28.88 29.00
N PRO A 124 -6.46 -29.53 28.61
CA PRO A 124 -6.34 -30.75 27.81
C PRO A 124 -6.33 -30.44 26.31
N VAL A 125 -5.17 -30.68 25.69
CA VAL A 125 -5.07 -31.31 24.36
C VAL A 125 -3.95 -32.35 24.47
N LEU A 126 -4.26 -33.53 24.99
CA LEU A 126 -3.30 -34.63 25.00
C LEU A 126 -3.25 -35.25 23.59
N ALA A 127 -2.24 -34.85 22.81
CA ALA A 127 -1.96 -35.47 21.53
C ALA A 127 -1.29 -36.83 21.77
N MET A 128 -2.01 -37.93 21.53
CA MET A 128 -1.49 -39.29 21.75
C MET A 128 -0.55 -39.77 20.63
N ARG A 129 -0.12 -38.86 19.75
CA ARG A 129 0.80 -39.13 18.65
C ARG A 129 2.22 -39.28 19.20
N GLY A 130 2.84 -40.42 18.95
CA GLY A 130 4.25 -40.67 19.34
C GLY A 130 4.44 -41.29 20.73
N TRP A 131 3.36 -41.66 21.43
CA TRP A 131 3.43 -42.40 22.68
C TRP A 131 3.87 -43.84 22.46
N SER A 132 4.59 -44.42 23.42
CA SER A 132 4.96 -45.83 23.36
C SER A 132 3.72 -46.72 23.51
N ARG A 133 3.79 -47.93 22.97
CA ARG A 133 2.69 -48.90 23.06
C ARG A 133 2.28 -49.17 24.51
N LYS A 134 3.25 -49.23 25.44
CA LYS A 134 2.99 -49.48 26.86
C LYS A 134 2.21 -48.34 27.52
N GLU A 135 2.52 -47.09 27.17
CA GLU A 135 1.81 -45.91 27.67
C GLU A 135 0.39 -45.83 27.07
N CYS A 136 0.24 -46.14 25.77
CA CYS A 136 -1.07 -46.26 25.13
C CYS A 136 -1.94 -47.36 25.76
N ASP A 137 -1.39 -48.56 25.98
CA ASP A 137 -2.15 -49.67 26.55
C ASP A 137 -2.60 -49.34 27.98
N HIS A 138 -1.71 -48.78 28.81
CA HIS A 138 -2.05 -48.35 30.17
C HIS A 138 -3.14 -47.26 30.21
N LEU A 139 -3.03 -46.23 29.36
CA LEU A 139 -4.06 -45.18 29.31
C LEU A 139 -5.38 -45.71 28.74
N ALA A 140 -5.34 -46.65 27.80
CA ALA A 140 -6.55 -47.28 27.27
C ALA A 140 -7.29 -48.08 28.34
N ASP A 141 -6.59 -48.72 29.28
CA ASP A 141 -7.20 -49.43 30.41
C ASP A 141 -7.85 -48.44 31.39
N LEU A 142 -7.13 -47.37 31.78
CA LEU A 142 -7.68 -46.30 32.63
C LEU A 142 -8.91 -45.64 32.00
N LEU A 143 -8.86 -45.34 30.70
CA LEU A 143 -9.99 -44.78 29.95
C LEU A 143 -11.14 -45.79 29.82
N ALA A 144 -10.88 -47.08 29.62
CA ALA A 144 -11.96 -48.07 29.54
C ALA A 144 -12.68 -48.21 30.89
N GLU A 145 -11.94 -48.29 31.99
CA GLU A 145 -12.49 -48.24 33.35
C GLU A 145 -13.24 -46.91 33.58
N ALA A 146 -12.74 -45.83 33.00
CA ALA A 146 -13.36 -44.52 33.08
C ALA A 146 -14.73 -44.42 32.46
N LEU A 147 -14.83 -44.88 31.23
CA LEU A 147 -16.04 -44.79 30.45
C LEU A 147 -17.15 -45.71 31.01
N MET A 148 -16.79 -46.69 31.85
CA MET A 148 -17.73 -47.64 32.44
C MET A 148 -18.14 -47.34 33.88
N ALA A 149 -17.50 -46.37 34.54
CA ALA A 149 -17.76 -46.07 35.95
C ALA A 149 -19.01 -45.18 36.12
N PRO A 150 -20.06 -45.67 36.82
CA PRO A 150 -21.33 -44.95 36.97
C PRO A 150 -21.23 -43.68 37.83
N SER A 151 -20.27 -43.63 38.76
CA SER A 151 -20.12 -42.54 39.74
C SER A 151 -19.33 -41.34 39.22
N ARG A 152 -19.01 -41.30 37.92
CA ARG A 152 -18.05 -40.32 37.40
C ARG A 152 -18.64 -38.96 37.04
N SER A 153 -17.77 -37.97 37.16
CA SER A 153 -18.03 -36.58 36.81
C SER A 153 -17.41 -36.11 35.50
N SER A 154 -16.64 -36.96 34.82
CA SER A 154 -15.90 -36.60 33.62
C SER A 154 -16.56 -37.17 32.38
N ALA A 155 -16.73 -36.35 31.34
CA ALA A 155 -17.00 -36.78 29.98
C ALA A 155 -15.69 -36.81 29.18
N LEU A 156 -15.57 -37.76 28.26
CA LEU A 156 -14.42 -37.93 27.38
C LEU A 156 -14.80 -37.50 25.97
N LEU A 157 -14.13 -36.49 25.41
CA LEU A 157 -14.25 -36.14 24.01
C LEU A 157 -13.06 -36.71 23.24
N VAL A 158 -13.31 -37.67 22.35
CA VAL A 158 -12.29 -38.30 21.51
C VAL A 158 -12.36 -37.71 20.10
N LEU A 159 -11.24 -37.20 19.59
CA LEU A 159 -11.08 -36.66 18.23
C LEU A 159 -10.12 -37.57 17.44
N THR A 160 -10.50 -38.03 16.25
CA THR A 160 -9.62 -38.85 15.40
C THR A 160 -8.72 -38.05 14.45
N GLU A 161 -8.98 -36.75 14.33
CA GLU A 161 -8.23 -35.78 13.52
C GLU A 161 -8.09 -34.48 14.31
N PRO A 162 -6.97 -33.76 14.15
CA PRO A 162 -6.68 -32.59 14.96
C PRO A 162 -7.64 -31.46 14.57
N PRO A 163 -8.26 -30.77 15.53
CA PRO A 163 -9.15 -29.67 15.21
C PRO A 163 -8.36 -28.49 14.64
N THR A 164 -8.96 -27.74 13.72
CA THR A 164 -8.38 -26.51 13.16
C THR A 164 -8.33 -25.34 14.15
N VAL A 165 -8.98 -25.48 15.30
CA VAL A 165 -9.03 -24.50 16.40
C VAL A 165 -8.80 -25.25 17.71
N PRO A 166 -7.97 -24.73 18.64
CA PRO A 166 -7.79 -25.35 19.96
C PRO A 166 -9.12 -25.44 20.70
N VAL A 167 -9.40 -26.61 21.26
CA VAL A 167 -10.58 -26.86 22.08
C VAL A 167 -10.12 -26.78 23.53
N GLU A 168 -10.56 -25.73 24.24
CA GLU A 168 -10.37 -25.66 25.68
C GLU A 168 -11.29 -26.68 26.35
N GLY A 169 -10.72 -27.72 26.95
CA GLY A 169 -11.49 -28.63 27.78
C GLY A 169 -11.93 -27.99 29.08
N TRP A 170 -12.79 -28.71 29.80
CA TRP A 170 -13.20 -28.34 31.16
C TRP A 170 -12.56 -29.36 32.11
N PRO A 171 -11.34 -29.12 32.63
CA PRO A 171 -10.61 -30.02 33.51
C PRO A 171 -11.48 -30.88 34.42
N GLY A 172 -11.45 -32.19 34.11
CA GLY A 172 -12.15 -33.28 34.77
C GLY A 172 -13.70 -33.25 34.76
N LEU A 173 -14.34 -32.27 34.13
CA LEU A 173 -15.72 -32.37 33.66
C LEU A 173 -15.79 -32.82 32.19
N VAL A 174 -14.88 -32.35 31.35
CA VAL A 174 -14.71 -32.72 29.93
C VAL A 174 -13.23 -32.78 29.59
N ASN A 175 -12.71 -33.98 29.35
CA ASN A 175 -11.35 -34.19 28.89
C ASN A 175 -11.33 -34.42 27.37
N VAL A 176 -10.43 -33.76 26.65
CA VAL A 176 -10.34 -33.80 25.19
C VAL A 176 -9.07 -34.51 24.75
N PHE A 177 -9.20 -35.55 23.92
CA PHE A 177 -8.08 -36.37 23.43
C PHE A 177 -8.04 -36.38 21.90
N ASP A 178 -6.88 -36.06 21.32
CA ASP A 178 -6.58 -36.31 19.90
C ASP A 178 -5.91 -37.68 19.78
N VAL A 179 -6.67 -38.65 19.26
CA VAL A 179 -6.26 -40.04 19.16
C VAL A 179 -6.12 -40.45 17.70
N ASP A 180 -5.06 -41.18 17.38
CA ASP A 180 -4.98 -41.81 16.07
C ASP A 180 -5.91 -43.03 15.96
N ASN A 181 -6.09 -43.52 14.74
CA ASN A 181 -6.94 -44.69 14.50
C ASN A 181 -6.43 -45.96 15.21
N ARG A 182 -5.13 -46.06 15.53
CA ARG A 182 -4.54 -47.23 16.18
C ARG A 182 -4.91 -47.27 17.67
N PHE A 183 -4.79 -46.14 18.36
CA PHE A 183 -5.22 -45.99 19.74
C PHE A 183 -6.72 -46.21 19.88
N ARG A 184 -7.52 -45.63 18.97
CA ARG A 184 -8.98 -45.86 18.93
C ARG A 184 -9.35 -47.35 18.88
N HIS A 185 -8.67 -48.13 18.03
CA HIS A 185 -8.90 -49.58 17.96
C HIS A 185 -8.50 -50.29 19.26
N THR A 186 -7.46 -49.83 19.94
CA THR A 186 -6.99 -50.39 21.21
C THR A 186 -7.99 -50.11 22.33
N LEU A 187 -8.43 -48.86 22.48
CA LEU A 187 -9.47 -48.46 23.42
C LEU A 187 -10.77 -49.24 23.19
N ASN A 188 -11.21 -49.38 21.92
CA ASN A 188 -12.42 -50.13 21.58
C ASN A 188 -12.37 -51.62 21.94
N ARG A 189 -11.17 -52.21 22.08
CA ARG A 189 -11.05 -53.60 22.52
C ARG A 189 -11.26 -53.76 24.04
N ASN A 190 -11.04 -52.70 24.80
CA ASN A 190 -11.22 -52.68 26.25
C ASN A 190 -12.65 -52.23 26.65
N LEU A 191 -13.42 -51.67 25.72
CA LEU A 191 -14.79 -51.23 25.96
C LEU A 191 -15.82 -52.36 25.75
N PRO A 192 -16.88 -52.44 26.57
CA PRO A 192 -17.94 -53.41 26.36
C PRO A 192 -18.79 -53.11 25.11
N LEU A 193 -19.51 -54.13 24.64
CA LEU A 193 -20.41 -54.05 23.49
C LEU A 193 -21.43 -52.91 23.65
N GLY A 194 -21.49 -52.01 22.66
CA GLY A 194 -22.35 -50.81 22.68
C GLY A 194 -21.62 -49.51 23.07
N CYS A 195 -20.44 -49.62 23.71
CA CYS A 195 -19.65 -48.47 24.14
C CYS A 195 -18.50 -48.08 23.18
N ALA A 196 -18.33 -48.80 22.06
CA ALA A 196 -17.23 -48.59 21.12
C ALA A 196 -17.21 -47.16 20.53
N VAL A 197 -16.00 -46.59 20.40
CA VAL A 197 -15.70 -45.28 19.83
C VAL A 197 -15.61 -45.37 18.28
N PRO A 198 -16.60 -44.82 17.54
CA PRO A 198 -16.54 -44.76 16.08
C PRO A 198 -15.49 -43.74 15.60
N GLN A 199 -15.23 -43.68 14.29
CA GLN A 199 -14.35 -42.66 13.72
C GLN A 199 -15.04 -41.28 13.75
N GLY A 200 -14.30 -40.20 14.05
CA GLY A 200 -14.83 -38.83 14.18
C GLY A 200 -14.66 -38.23 15.57
N ALA A 201 -15.36 -37.13 15.84
CA ALA A 201 -15.43 -36.54 17.18
C ALA A 201 -16.62 -37.13 17.94
N ARG A 202 -16.40 -37.71 19.12
CA ARG A 202 -17.49 -38.22 19.98
C ARG A 202 -17.28 -37.80 21.41
N LEU A 203 -18.33 -37.20 22.00
CA LEU A 203 -18.46 -37.03 23.44
C LEU A 203 -19.00 -38.33 24.02
N TYR A 204 -18.21 -38.99 24.85
CA TYR A 204 -18.61 -40.10 25.67
C TYR A 204 -18.90 -39.59 27.07
N MET A 205 -20.12 -39.81 27.53
CA MET A 205 -20.52 -39.51 28.90
C MET A 205 -20.68 -40.82 29.65
N PRO A 206 -20.29 -40.88 30.94
CA PRO A 206 -20.62 -42.03 31.77
C PRO A 206 -22.14 -42.24 31.76
N PRO A 207 -22.63 -43.48 31.93
CA PRO A 207 -24.05 -43.77 32.03
C PRO A 207 -24.62 -43.14 33.32
N CYS A 208 -25.08 -41.90 33.20
CA CYS A 208 -25.74 -41.15 34.27
C CYS A 208 -27.26 -41.26 34.09
N ASP A 209 -27.86 -42.44 34.27
CA ASP A 209 -29.30 -42.76 34.20
C ASP A 209 -30.14 -42.29 32.98
N GLN A 210 -29.64 -41.40 32.12
CA GLN A 210 -30.12 -41.04 30.78
C GLN A 210 -28.92 -40.60 29.94
N LEU A 211 -28.59 -41.40 28.91
CA LEU A 211 -27.74 -40.96 27.81
C LEU A 211 -28.37 -39.71 27.18
N PRO A 212 -27.59 -38.68 26.80
CA PRO A 212 -28.13 -37.63 25.96
C PRO A 212 -28.60 -38.25 24.63
N ASP A 213 -29.80 -37.87 24.17
CA ASP A 213 -30.40 -38.34 22.90
C ASP A 213 -29.56 -38.04 21.64
N PHE A 214 -28.45 -37.33 21.78
CA PHE A 214 -27.63 -36.83 20.69
C PHE A 214 -26.19 -37.28 20.91
N VAL A 215 -25.85 -38.41 20.31
CA VAL A 215 -24.46 -38.72 19.96
C VAL A 215 -24.36 -38.47 18.46
N LEU A 216 -23.77 -37.33 18.06
CA LEU A 216 -23.55 -37.03 16.66
C LEU A 216 -22.42 -37.90 16.13
N THR A 217 -22.76 -38.99 15.44
CA THR A 217 -21.83 -39.74 14.60
C THR A 217 -21.61 -38.98 13.28
N ALA A 218 -20.64 -38.07 13.24
CA ALA A 218 -20.29 -37.36 12.00
C ALA A 218 -18.78 -37.19 11.79
N SER A 219 -18.40 -37.16 10.51
CA SER A 219 -17.15 -36.61 9.95
C SER A 219 -16.93 -35.15 10.43
N PRO A 220 -15.74 -34.53 10.28
CA PRO A 220 -15.18 -33.58 11.24
C PRO A 220 -16.17 -32.52 11.76
N VAL A 221 -16.36 -32.48 13.08
CA VAL A 221 -17.26 -31.57 13.78
C VAL A 221 -16.67 -30.16 13.77
N SER A 222 -17.46 -29.16 13.34
CA SER A 222 -17.03 -27.76 13.38
C SER A 222 -16.89 -27.27 14.83
N SER A 223 -16.00 -26.30 15.04
CA SER A 223 -15.74 -25.73 16.38
C SER A 223 -17.02 -25.23 17.07
N GLU A 224 -17.94 -24.61 16.33
CA GLU A 224 -19.19 -24.09 16.86
C GLU A 224 -20.13 -25.20 17.37
N VAL A 225 -20.25 -26.29 16.61
CA VAL A 225 -21.04 -27.46 17.03
C VAL A 225 -20.40 -28.05 18.29
N LEU A 226 -19.08 -28.23 18.30
CA LEU A 226 -18.38 -28.79 19.45
C LEU A 226 -18.56 -27.97 20.74
N GLN A 227 -18.45 -26.64 20.64
CA GLN A 227 -18.66 -25.73 21.76
C GLN A 227 -20.11 -25.75 22.27
N GLY A 228 -21.08 -25.87 21.36
CA GLY A 228 -22.50 -26.03 21.71
C GLY A 228 -22.76 -27.31 22.51
N GLU A 229 -22.12 -28.41 22.12
CA GLU A 229 -22.25 -29.73 22.76
C GLU A 229 -21.63 -29.75 24.15
N ILE A 230 -20.42 -29.20 24.31
CA ILE A 230 -19.77 -29.01 25.62
C ILE A 230 -20.65 -28.13 26.52
N THR A 231 -21.19 -27.03 26.00
CA THR A 231 -22.12 -26.16 26.74
C THR A 231 -23.35 -26.93 27.22
N ARG A 232 -23.95 -27.75 26.36
CA ARG A 232 -25.13 -28.55 26.70
C ARG A 232 -24.82 -29.56 27.79
N LEU A 233 -23.67 -30.24 27.72
CA LEU A 233 -23.20 -31.15 28.78
C LEU A 233 -23.07 -30.42 30.13
N ILE A 234 -22.36 -29.29 30.17
CA ILE A 234 -22.13 -28.55 31.42
C ILE A 234 -23.46 -28.13 32.04
N GLN A 235 -24.40 -27.66 31.22
CA GLN A 235 -25.74 -27.27 31.68
C GLN A 235 -26.60 -28.44 32.14
N THR A 236 -26.55 -29.59 31.46
CA THR A 236 -27.22 -30.81 31.89
C THR A 236 -26.66 -31.29 33.23
N ARG A 237 -25.33 -31.28 33.39
CA ARG A 237 -24.68 -31.62 34.65
C ARG A 237 -25.13 -30.72 35.79
N GLY A 238 -25.25 -29.41 35.54
CA GLY A 238 -25.71 -28.47 36.55
C GLY A 238 -27.16 -28.65 37.01
N ARG A 239 -27.94 -29.51 36.35
CA ARG A 239 -29.31 -29.89 36.76
C ARG A 239 -29.34 -31.20 37.55
N MET A 240 -28.23 -31.94 37.60
CA MET A 240 -28.14 -33.20 38.33
C MET A 240 -27.92 -32.94 39.82
N PRO A 241 -28.55 -33.74 40.72
CA PRO A 241 -28.29 -33.67 42.15
C PRO A 241 -26.83 -34.04 42.48
N LEU A 242 -26.37 -33.66 43.66
CA LEU A 242 -25.09 -34.14 44.19
C LEU A 242 -25.13 -35.66 44.40
N PRO A 243 -24.03 -36.39 44.15
CA PRO A 243 -23.92 -37.81 44.51
C PRO A 243 -24.13 -38.02 46.01
N GLU A 244 -24.61 -39.20 46.41
CA GLU A 244 -24.81 -39.54 47.83
C GLU A 244 -23.51 -39.37 48.63
N GLU A 245 -22.36 -39.80 48.07
CA GLU A 245 -21.04 -39.65 48.68
C GLU A 245 -20.63 -38.19 48.94
N TRP A 246 -21.12 -37.25 48.12
CA TRP A 246 -20.91 -35.81 48.31
C TRP A 246 -21.90 -35.22 49.29
N ALA A 247 -23.14 -35.71 49.23
CA ALA A 247 -24.17 -35.30 50.17
C ALA A 247 -23.73 -35.63 51.60
N ASP A 248 -22.99 -36.70 51.83
CA ASP A 248 -22.47 -37.06 53.17
C ASP A 248 -21.43 -36.09 53.73
N VAL A 249 -20.89 -35.18 52.92
CA VAL A 249 -19.92 -34.16 53.34
C VAL A 249 -20.69 -32.91 53.80
N PRO A 250 -20.75 -32.57 55.11
CA PRO A 250 -21.67 -31.53 55.60
C PRO A 250 -21.40 -30.13 55.06
N SER A 251 -20.14 -29.76 54.84
CA SER A 251 -19.76 -28.47 54.25
C SER A 251 -20.21 -28.34 52.79
N VAL A 252 -20.14 -29.43 52.02
CA VAL A 252 -20.60 -29.47 50.62
C VAL A 252 -22.13 -29.45 50.56
N ARG A 253 -22.82 -30.25 51.39
CA ARG A 253 -24.28 -30.26 51.49
C ARG A 253 -24.83 -28.87 51.84
N SER A 254 -24.34 -28.29 52.94
CA SER A 254 -24.78 -26.97 53.41
C SER A 254 -24.54 -25.86 52.38
N TRP A 255 -23.39 -25.87 51.70
CA TRP A 255 -23.08 -24.88 50.66
C TRP A 255 -23.92 -25.06 49.38
N HIS A 256 -24.25 -26.31 49.03
CA HIS A 256 -25.06 -26.61 47.86
C HIS A 256 -26.55 -26.26 48.09
N GLU A 257 -27.04 -26.37 49.33
CA GLU A 257 -28.39 -25.99 49.74
C GLU A 257 -28.55 -24.47 49.94
N ALA A 258 -27.52 -23.78 50.46
CA ALA A 258 -27.54 -22.33 50.67
C ALA A 258 -27.36 -21.53 49.37
N ASP A 259 -28.04 -20.41 49.18
CA ASP A 259 -27.74 -19.47 48.08
C ASP A 259 -26.44 -18.70 48.40
N PRO A 260 -25.32 -18.96 47.70
CA PRO A 260 -24.05 -18.30 47.99
C PRO A 260 -24.07 -16.80 47.67
N PHE A 261 -25.07 -16.33 46.90
CA PHE A 261 -25.26 -14.93 46.55
C PHE A 261 -26.33 -14.22 47.40
N ALA A 262 -26.94 -14.91 48.37
CA ALA A 262 -27.85 -14.27 49.31
C ALA A 262 -27.06 -13.32 50.22
N SER A 263 -27.45 -12.05 50.22
CA SER A 263 -26.92 -11.06 51.16
C SER A 263 -27.35 -11.45 52.59
N PRO A 264 -26.46 -11.40 53.60
CA PRO A 264 -26.88 -11.59 54.98
C PRO A 264 -27.84 -10.46 55.38
N GLU A 265 -29.05 -10.81 55.82
CA GLU A 265 -29.95 -9.86 56.47
C GLU A 265 -29.23 -9.29 57.70
N ARG A 266 -28.90 -8.01 57.67
CA ARG A 266 -28.20 -7.32 58.75
C ARG A 266 -29.12 -6.22 59.27
N GLU A 267 -29.44 -6.27 60.55
CA GLU A 267 -30.20 -5.21 61.23
C GLU A 267 -29.45 -3.87 61.15
N PRO A 268 -30.17 -2.74 60.99
CA PRO A 268 -29.57 -1.47 60.62
C PRO A 268 -28.84 -0.81 61.80
N ASP A 269 -27.54 -0.59 61.60
CA ASP A 269 -26.66 0.20 62.45
C ASP A 269 -26.90 1.70 62.20
N ALA A 270 -27.16 2.48 63.25
CA ALA A 270 -27.61 3.89 63.14
C ALA A 270 -26.58 4.80 62.44
N GLU A 271 -25.28 4.48 62.57
CA GLU A 271 -24.20 5.22 61.90
C GLU A 271 -24.17 4.96 60.38
N LEU A 272 -24.58 3.76 59.94
CA LEU A 272 -24.69 3.42 58.53
C LEU A 272 -25.91 4.08 57.89
N VAL A 273 -27.00 4.26 58.63
CA VAL A 273 -28.19 5.01 58.14
C VAL A 273 -27.83 6.47 57.85
N GLU A 274 -27.07 7.11 58.73
CA GLU A 274 -26.64 8.50 58.51
C GLU A 274 -25.65 8.63 57.35
N LYS A 275 -24.69 7.70 57.23
CA LYS A 275 -23.77 7.63 56.08
C LYS A 275 -24.51 7.34 54.78
N LEU A 276 -25.53 6.49 54.80
CA LEU A 276 -26.38 6.20 53.65
C LEU A 276 -27.17 7.43 53.23
N SER A 277 -27.81 8.14 54.16
CA SER A 277 -28.53 9.39 53.86
C SER A 277 -27.60 10.50 53.33
N ARG A 278 -26.33 10.54 53.76
CA ARG A 278 -25.32 11.42 53.16
C ARG A 278 -24.99 10.98 51.73
N ALA A 279 -24.68 9.71 51.53
CA ALA A 279 -24.39 9.15 50.20
C ALA A 279 -25.57 9.28 49.23
N GLU A 280 -26.81 9.18 49.69
CA GLU A 280 -28.02 9.37 48.89
C GLU A 280 -28.17 10.82 48.42
N ARG A 281 -27.85 11.80 49.28
CA ARG A 281 -27.84 13.23 48.90
C ARG A 281 -26.74 13.51 47.88
N GLU A 282 -25.53 13.03 48.12
CA GLU A 282 -24.40 13.16 47.17
C GLU A 282 -24.72 12.46 45.83
N LEU A 283 -25.37 11.30 45.86
CA LEU A 283 -25.81 10.60 44.65
C LEU A 283 -26.91 11.38 43.91
N ALA A 284 -27.84 12.02 44.62
CA ALA A 284 -28.87 12.86 44.00
C ALA A 284 -28.24 14.10 43.33
N GLU A 285 -27.27 14.74 43.98
CA GLU A 285 -26.50 15.86 43.41
C GLU A 285 -25.70 15.41 42.18
N ALA A 286 -24.98 14.28 42.29
CA ALA A 286 -24.23 13.71 41.17
C ALA A 286 -25.14 13.34 39.99
N ARG A 287 -26.34 12.80 40.24
CA ARG A 287 -27.36 12.56 39.19
C ARG A 287 -27.84 13.86 38.53
N GLY A 288 -28.00 14.93 39.32
CA GLY A 288 -28.29 16.27 38.80
C GLY A 288 -27.19 16.78 37.86
N VAL A 289 -25.93 16.68 38.29
CA VAL A 289 -24.75 17.05 37.48
C VAL A 289 -24.66 16.22 36.20
N ILE A 290 -24.82 14.89 36.30
CA ILE A 290 -24.82 13.99 35.12
C ILE A 290 -25.94 14.39 34.14
N THR A 291 -27.10 14.77 34.63
CA THR A 291 -28.22 15.21 33.78
C THR A 291 -27.88 16.51 33.03
N ILE A 292 -27.25 17.48 33.72
CA ILE A 292 -26.77 18.72 33.09
C ILE A 292 -25.68 18.43 32.05
N LEU A 293 -24.71 17.58 32.37
CA LEU A 293 -23.64 17.18 31.46
C LEU A 293 -24.19 16.45 30.23
N ARG A 294 -25.19 15.56 30.39
CA ARG A 294 -25.88 14.91 29.27
C ARG A 294 -26.59 15.91 28.36
N LYS A 295 -27.28 16.90 28.94
CA LYS A 295 -27.92 17.97 28.15
C LYS A 295 -26.89 18.79 27.37
N LYS A 296 -25.77 19.17 28.00
CA LYS A 296 -24.66 19.87 27.31
C LYS A 296 -24.03 19.02 26.22
N ALA A 297 -23.78 17.73 26.48
CA ALA A 297 -23.22 16.81 25.50
C ALA A 297 -24.15 16.64 24.29
N LYS A 298 -25.47 16.59 24.52
CA LYS A 298 -26.47 16.56 23.43
C LYS A 298 -26.44 17.85 22.61
N ALA A 299 -26.44 19.02 23.25
CA ALA A 299 -26.35 20.30 22.55
C ALA A 299 -25.06 20.41 21.72
N HIS A 300 -23.91 19.99 22.27
CA HIS A 300 -22.64 19.95 21.53
C HIS A 300 -22.63 18.93 20.38
N ALA A 301 -23.39 17.84 20.48
CA ALA A 301 -23.56 16.91 19.36
C ALA A 301 -24.38 17.56 18.24
N GLU A 302 -25.49 18.23 18.59
CA GLU A 302 -26.31 18.98 17.63
C GLU A 302 -25.52 20.12 16.96
N ASP A 303 -24.68 20.84 17.70
CA ASP A 303 -23.77 21.86 17.15
C ASP A 303 -22.76 21.27 16.17
N ARG A 304 -22.15 20.11 16.52
CA ARG A 304 -21.22 19.41 15.64
C ARG A 304 -21.89 18.96 14.35
N ASP A 305 -23.12 18.46 14.42
CA ASP A 305 -23.89 18.04 13.25
C ASP A 305 -24.25 19.24 12.36
N ARG A 306 -24.60 20.39 12.97
CA ARG A 306 -24.81 21.65 12.23
C ARG A 306 -23.54 22.10 11.50
N HIS A 307 -22.40 22.15 12.19
CA HIS A 307 -21.13 22.53 11.58
C HIS A 307 -20.68 21.52 10.51
N ALA A 308 -20.92 20.23 10.69
CA ALA A 308 -20.66 19.23 9.67
C ALA A 308 -21.50 19.47 8.41
N GLY A 309 -22.77 19.86 8.57
CA GLY A 309 -23.64 20.29 7.48
C GLY A 309 -23.14 21.54 6.76
N GLU A 310 -22.71 22.56 7.51
CA GLU A 310 -22.14 23.79 6.96
C GLU A 310 -20.86 23.52 6.17
N VAL A 311 -19.92 22.75 6.72
CA VAL A 311 -18.67 22.35 6.07
C VAL A 311 -18.95 21.59 4.78
N LYS A 312 -19.91 20.66 4.79
CA LYS A 312 -20.32 19.94 3.57
C LYS A 312 -20.88 20.89 2.51
N SER A 313 -21.68 21.87 2.91
CA SER A 313 -22.25 22.86 1.98
C SER A 313 -21.18 23.78 1.37
N LEU A 314 -20.20 24.22 2.19
CA LEU A 314 -19.09 25.05 1.77
C LEU A 314 -18.13 24.29 0.84
N ARG A 315 -17.85 23.01 1.13
CA ARG A 315 -17.05 22.16 0.24
C ARG A 315 -17.69 22.04 -1.13
N ARG A 316 -19.00 21.77 -1.20
CA ARG A 316 -19.72 21.70 -2.48
C ARG A 316 -19.60 23.02 -3.26
N ARG A 317 -19.84 24.16 -2.59
CA ARG A 317 -19.70 25.49 -3.21
C ARG A 317 -18.28 25.76 -3.74
N LEU A 318 -17.26 25.30 -3.03
CA LEU A 318 -15.86 25.42 -3.46
C LEU A 318 -15.56 24.53 -4.66
N GLU A 319 -16.06 23.30 -4.69
CA GLU A 319 -15.94 22.38 -5.82
C GLU A 319 -16.63 22.96 -7.07
N ASP A 320 -17.86 23.48 -6.91
CA ASP A 320 -18.61 24.11 -8.01
C ASP A 320 -17.87 25.34 -8.57
N ALA A 321 -17.33 26.21 -7.69
CA ALA A 321 -16.55 27.37 -8.09
C ALA A 321 -15.27 26.97 -8.83
N ARG A 322 -14.52 25.98 -8.30
CA ARG A 322 -13.32 25.45 -8.96
C ARG A 322 -13.62 24.83 -10.32
N ALA A 323 -14.73 24.10 -10.45
CA ALA A 323 -15.14 23.51 -11.72
C ALA A 323 -15.45 24.59 -12.76
N SER A 324 -16.13 25.67 -12.35
CA SER A 324 -16.40 26.84 -13.20
C SER A 324 -15.11 27.56 -13.63
N ASP A 325 -14.18 27.80 -12.69
CA ASP A 325 -12.91 28.46 -12.98
C ASP A 325 -12.06 27.64 -13.96
N VAL A 326 -11.96 26.32 -13.75
CA VAL A 326 -11.22 25.42 -14.64
C VAL A 326 -11.85 25.38 -16.04
N ALA A 327 -13.18 25.40 -16.14
CA ALA A 327 -13.85 25.45 -17.44
C ALA A 327 -13.57 26.78 -18.17
N CYS A 328 -13.61 27.91 -17.45
CA CYS A 328 -13.29 29.23 -18.00
C CYS A 328 -11.84 29.29 -18.53
N LEU A 329 -10.87 28.85 -17.71
CA LEU A 329 -9.45 28.84 -18.09
C LEU A 329 -9.18 27.94 -19.29
N ARG A 330 -9.84 26.78 -19.39
CA ARG A 330 -9.72 25.91 -20.58
C ARG A 330 -10.27 26.58 -21.84
N GLY A 331 -11.38 27.31 -21.73
CA GLY A 331 -11.92 28.09 -22.85
C GLY A 331 -10.97 29.18 -23.31
N GLN A 332 -10.36 29.91 -22.37
CA GLN A 332 -9.36 30.94 -22.67
C GLN A 332 -8.11 30.37 -23.34
N LEU A 333 -7.63 29.20 -22.88
CA LEU A 333 -6.50 28.51 -23.50
C LEU A 333 -6.81 28.14 -24.95
N ALA A 334 -7.96 27.53 -25.21
CA ALA A 334 -8.35 27.16 -26.57
C ALA A 334 -8.49 28.38 -27.50
N GLN A 335 -8.99 29.50 -26.97
CA GLN A 335 -9.07 30.76 -27.73
C GLN A 335 -7.67 31.29 -28.07
N LEU A 336 -6.77 31.36 -27.08
CA LEU A 336 -5.41 31.84 -27.29
C LEU A 336 -4.62 30.94 -28.26
N GLU A 337 -4.82 29.63 -28.21
CA GLU A 337 -4.23 28.69 -29.17
C GLU A 337 -4.71 28.98 -30.60
N ALA A 338 -6.01 29.21 -30.81
CA ALA A 338 -6.54 29.58 -32.12
C ALA A 338 -6.01 30.94 -32.60
N GLU A 339 -5.91 31.93 -31.71
CA GLU A 339 -5.32 33.24 -32.04
C GLU A 339 -3.85 33.11 -32.47
N VAL A 340 -3.06 32.27 -31.78
CA VAL A 340 -1.67 31.99 -32.15
C VAL A 340 -1.56 31.37 -33.55
N ASP A 341 -2.45 30.43 -33.89
CA ASP A 341 -2.47 29.81 -35.22
C ASP A 341 -2.81 30.81 -36.33
N ASP A 342 -3.77 31.71 -36.08
CA ASP A 342 -4.13 32.77 -37.02
C ASP A 342 -2.99 33.79 -37.19
N TYR A 343 -2.35 34.21 -36.10
CA TYR A 343 -1.16 35.07 -36.17
C TYR A 343 -0.01 34.39 -36.92
N ALA A 344 0.20 33.09 -36.73
CA ALA A 344 1.23 32.35 -37.46
C ALA A 344 0.96 32.33 -38.97
N ARG A 345 -0.31 32.17 -39.40
CA ARG A 345 -0.69 32.22 -40.82
C ARG A 345 -0.46 33.60 -41.42
N ALA A 346 -0.92 34.65 -40.75
CA ALA A 346 -0.73 36.03 -41.20
C ALA A 346 0.76 36.42 -41.28
N PHE A 347 1.57 35.93 -40.34
CA PHE A 347 3.01 36.13 -40.37
C PHE A 347 3.67 35.44 -41.57
N GLU A 348 3.25 34.21 -41.91
CA GLU A 348 3.77 33.51 -43.09
C GLU A 348 3.40 34.22 -44.40
N GLU A 349 2.18 34.76 -44.51
CA GLU A 349 1.74 35.53 -45.68
C GLU A 349 2.55 36.82 -45.87
N THR A 350 2.75 37.58 -44.78
CA THR A 350 3.52 38.84 -44.81
C THR A 350 5.00 38.61 -45.11
N GLU A 351 5.61 37.53 -44.59
CA GLU A 351 6.98 37.16 -44.94
C GLU A 351 7.11 36.80 -46.42
N ALA A 352 6.15 36.07 -46.98
CA ALA A 352 6.15 35.70 -48.39
C ALA A 352 6.04 36.93 -49.31
N GLU A 353 5.16 37.88 -48.97
CA GLU A 353 5.02 39.14 -49.71
C GLU A 353 6.31 39.96 -49.66
N ARG A 354 6.94 40.08 -48.48
CA ARG A 354 8.20 40.81 -48.32
C ARG A 354 9.33 40.18 -49.13
N ASP A 355 9.46 38.87 -49.11
CA ASP A 355 10.51 38.14 -49.84
C ASP A 355 10.32 38.30 -51.37
N GLU A 356 9.08 38.27 -51.86
CA GLU A 356 8.81 38.52 -53.29
C GLU A 356 9.10 39.96 -53.70
N LEU A 357 8.70 40.96 -52.90
CA LEU A 357 9.01 42.37 -53.16
C LEU A 357 10.53 42.62 -53.22
N ARG A 358 11.29 42.01 -52.30
CA ARG A 358 12.76 42.07 -52.29
C ARG A 358 13.36 41.53 -53.58
N ARG A 359 12.92 40.35 -54.01
CA ARG A 359 13.37 39.70 -55.24
C ARG A 359 13.05 40.55 -56.48
N VAL A 360 11.81 41.02 -56.59
CA VAL A 360 11.38 41.89 -57.70
C VAL A 360 12.21 43.16 -57.73
N ASN A 361 12.43 43.81 -56.59
CA ASN A 361 13.22 45.03 -56.53
C ASN A 361 14.67 44.80 -57.00
N GLY A 362 15.34 43.74 -56.52
CA GLY A 362 16.69 43.41 -56.98
C GLY A 362 16.78 43.05 -58.47
N LEU A 363 15.76 42.36 -59.01
CA LEU A 363 15.67 42.07 -60.44
C LEU A 363 15.44 43.32 -61.28
N LEU A 364 14.57 44.23 -60.83
CA LEU A 364 14.29 45.51 -61.47
C LEU A 364 15.52 46.42 -61.44
N ALA A 365 16.20 46.53 -60.29
CA ALA A 365 17.46 47.25 -60.17
C ALA A 365 18.50 46.71 -61.17
N GLY A 366 18.63 45.39 -61.29
CA GLY A 366 19.53 44.78 -62.27
C GLY A 366 19.12 44.99 -63.73
N ARG A 367 17.82 45.07 -64.05
CA ARG A 367 17.35 45.45 -65.39
C ARG A 367 17.64 46.91 -65.69
N LEU A 368 17.46 47.79 -64.71
CA LEU A 368 17.72 49.22 -64.84
C LEU A 368 19.21 49.50 -65.03
N ALA A 369 20.09 48.84 -64.26
CA ALA A 369 21.55 48.95 -64.44
C ALA A 369 21.98 48.52 -65.85
N ARG A 370 21.50 47.37 -66.34
CA ARG A 370 21.78 46.94 -67.72
C ARG A 370 21.26 47.92 -68.79
N HIS A 371 20.16 48.62 -68.53
CA HIS A 371 19.68 49.67 -69.44
C HIS A 371 20.52 50.94 -69.37
N HIS A 372 21.11 51.27 -68.22
CA HIS A 372 22.05 52.38 -68.06
C HIS A 372 23.42 52.07 -68.67
N ASP A 373 23.87 50.81 -68.61
CA ASP A 373 25.15 50.36 -69.18
C ASP A 373 25.06 50.01 -70.68
N ALA A 374 23.85 49.98 -71.26
CA ALA A 374 23.60 49.65 -72.67
C ALA A 374 23.98 50.79 -73.67
N ASP A 375 24.98 51.61 -73.33
CA ASP A 375 25.80 52.31 -74.33
C ASP A 375 27.05 51.48 -74.75
N ASP A 376 27.32 50.33 -74.12
CA ASP A 376 28.32 49.36 -74.60
C ASP A 376 27.74 47.94 -74.75
N GLU A 377 27.76 47.42 -75.97
CA GLU A 377 27.35 46.06 -76.32
C GLU A 377 28.17 45.00 -75.56
N VAL A 378 27.53 43.98 -74.96
CA VAL A 378 27.81 42.54 -75.14
C VAL A 378 27.07 41.65 -74.11
N ALA A 379 26.65 40.48 -74.62
CA ALA A 379 26.30 39.22 -73.95
C ALA A 379 24.88 39.05 -73.36
N ALA A 380 23.99 38.62 -74.25
CA ALA A 380 22.85 37.76 -73.92
C ALA A 380 23.34 36.39 -73.40
N ALA A 381 23.56 36.27 -72.09
CA ALA A 381 23.59 34.97 -71.42
C ALA A 381 22.16 34.55 -71.05
N GLY A 382 21.78 33.34 -71.44
CA GLY A 382 20.42 32.80 -71.29
C GLY A 382 19.86 32.95 -69.87
N ARG A 383 18.58 33.30 -69.79
CA ARG A 383 17.83 33.44 -68.53
C ARG A 383 17.94 32.12 -67.74
N PRO A 384 18.50 32.13 -66.52
CA PRO A 384 18.58 30.90 -65.73
C PRO A 384 17.18 30.36 -65.39
N PRO A 385 17.04 29.03 -65.18
CA PRO A 385 15.77 28.43 -64.77
C PRO A 385 15.23 29.10 -63.49
N GLU A 386 13.96 29.51 -63.51
CA GLU A 386 13.33 30.15 -62.34
C GLU A 386 12.86 29.13 -61.29
N ASP A 387 12.78 27.84 -61.65
CA ASP A 387 12.42 26.74 -60.75
C ASP A 387 13.32 25.51 -60.95
N PHE A 388 13.64 24.83 -59.84
CA PHE A 388 14.47 23.62 -59.81
C PHE A 388 13.66 22.40 -59.32
N PRO A 389 13.81 21.22 -59.95
CA PRO A 389 13.13 19.99 -59.51
C PRO A 389 13.61 19.51 -58.15
N SER A 390 14.92 19.58 -57.90
CA SER A 390 15.58 19.13 -56.66
C SER A 390 16.69 20.08 -56.21
N PHE A 391 17.15 19.96 -54.96
CA PHE A 391 18.33 20.71 -54.49
C PHE A 391 19.61 20.28 -55.20
N ALA A 392 19.69 19.02 -55.66
CA ALA A 392 20.82 18.54 -56.44
C ALA A 392 20.92 19.27 -57.79
N ASP A 393 19.80 19.47 -58.48
CA ASP A 393 19.74 20.22 -59.75
C ASP A 393 20.12 21.70 -59.56
N LEU A 394 19.68 22.28 -58.45
CA LEU A 394 20.03 23.65 -58.06
C LEU A 394 21.53 23.79 -57.82
N ILE A 395 22.13 22.90 -57.02
CA ILE A 395 23.58 22.91 -56.73
C ILE A 395 24.38 22.69 -58.01
N GLY A 396 23.97 21.74 -58.86
CA GLY A 396 24.62 21.45 -60.13
C GLY A 396 24.60 22.65 -61.09
N THR A 397 23.44 23.29 -61.23
CA THR A 397 23.29 24.49 -62.07
C THR A 397 24.12 25.65 -61.51
N ALA A 398 24.06 25.89 -60.19
CA ALA A 398 24.82 26.94 -59.54
C ALA A 398 26.33 26.77 -59.76
N THR A 399 26.83 25.55 -59.63
CA THR A 399 28.24 25.20 -59.86
C THR A 399 28.66 25.48 -61.31
N ALA A 400 27.76 25.29 -62.27
CA ALA A 400 28.04 25.52 -63.69
C ALA A 400 27.93 27.00 -64.11
N SER A 401 27.06 27.79 -63.46
CA SER A 401 26.71 29.14 -63.93
C SER A 401 27.29 30.29 -63.10
N LEU A 402 27.55 30.10 -61.80
CA LEU A 402 27.98 31.16 -60.87
C LEU A 402 29.50 31.12 -60.72
N LYS A 403 30.19 32.05 -61.38
CA LYS A 403 31.64 31.99 -61.59
C LYS A 403 32.46 32.43 -60.38
N HIS A 404 31.89 33.25 -59.50
CA HIS A 404 32.57 33.78 -58.33
C HIS A 404 32.28 32.93 -57.07
N LEU A 405 31.62 31.78 -57.24
CA LEU A 405 31.33 30.84 -56.18
C LEU A 405 32.10 29.54 -56.34
N ALA A 406 32.64 29.04 -55.22
CA ALA A 406 33.14 27.69 -55.10
C ALA A 406 32.20 26.85 -54.23
N ILE A 407 31.34 26.06 -54.87
CA ILE A 407 30.38 25.21 -54.16
C ILE A 407 31.05 23.89 -53.77
N THR A 408 31.39 23.75 -52.49
CA THR A 408 31.99 22.55 -51.92
C THR A 408 31.01 21.75 -51.06
N ALA A 409 29.75 22.20 -51.01
CA ALA A 409 28.66 21.56 -50.29
C ALA A 409 28.37 20.15 -50.82
N GLU A 410 28.24 19.19 -49.89
CA GLU A 410 27.82 17.84 -50.24
C GLU A 410 26.32 17.81 -50.60
N PRO A 411 25.87 17.04 -51.61
CA PRO A 411 24.46 17.02 -52.02
C PRO A 411 23.52 16.36 -51.00
N ALA A 412 24.02 15.42 -50.19
CA ALA A 412 23.20 14.57 -49.34
C ALA A 412 22.38 15.33 -48.27
N PRO A 413 22.94 16.30 -47.52
CA PRO A 413 22.16 17.11 -46.58
C PRO A 413 21.02 17.91 -47.22
N ALA A 414 21.21 18.36 -48.46
CA ALA A 414 20.21 19.12 -49.20
C ALA A 414 19.09 18.21 -49.73
N ALA A 415 19.41 16.99 -50.16
CA ALA A 415 18.44 16.02 -50.69
C ALA A 415 17.35 15.65 -49.67
N ILE A 416 17.66 15.64 -48.37
CA ILE A 416 16.67 15.39 -47.30
C ILE A 416 15.54 16.43 -47.33
N LEU A 417 15.85 17.67 -47.74
CA LEU A 417 14.88 18.76 -47.75
C LEU A 417 13.87 18.64 -48.90
N ASP A 418 14.17 17.87 -49.97
CA ASP A 418 13.31 17.79 -51.15
C ASP A 418 11.94 17.16 -50.88
N HIS A 419 11.78 16.40 -49.79
CA HIS A 419 10.51 15.81 -49.37
C HIS A 419 9.61 16.75 -48.55
N HIS A 420 10.10 17.93 -48.19
CA HIS A 420 9.33 18.85 -47.35
C HIS A 420 8.30 19.65 -48.17
N PRO A 421 7.09 19.96 -47.65
CA PRO A 421 6.09 20.76 -48.38
C PRO A 421 6.59 22.13 -48.86
N LYS A 422 7.53 22.74 -48.11
CA LYS A 422 8.17 24.02 -48.47
C LYS A 422 9.43 23.89 -49.35
N ALA A 423 9.79 22.69 -49.82
CA ALA A 423 11.05 22.46 -50.53
C ALA A 423 11.22 23.38 -51.75
N ALA A 424 10.17 23.56 -52.56
CA ALA A 424 10.23 24.44 -53.73
C ALA A 424 10.53 25.91 -53.35
N ALA A 425 9.90 26.43 -52.30
CA ALA A 425 10.15 27.78 -51.81
C ALA A 425 11.58 27.95 -51.29
N TRP A 426 12.10 26.94 -50.57
CA TRP A 426 13.48 26.95 -50.09
C TRP A 426 14.50 26.84 -51.21
N ARG A 427 14.23 26.06 -52.28
CA ARG A 427 15.09 26.03 -53.47
C ARG A 427 15.15 27.39 -54.15
N ARG A 428 14.00 28.06 -54.34
CA ARG A 428 13.97 29.41 -54.89
C ARG A 428 14.78 30.40 -54.05
N LYS A 429 14.60 30.37 -52.73
CA LYS A 429 15.33 31.23 -51.79
C LYS A 429 16.83 30.91 -51.75
N ALA A 430 17.21 29.64 -51.82
CA ALA A 430 18.61 29.22 -51.91
C ALA A 430 19.26 29.71 -53.21
N TRP A 431 18.54 29.64 -54.33
CA TRP A 431 19.01 30.17 -55.61
C TRP A 431 19.22 31.69 -55.56
N ASP A 432 18.25 32.44 -55.03
CA ASP A 432 18.38 33.89 -54.86
C ASP A 432 19.54 34.26 -53.94
N ALA A 433 19.78 33.47 -52.88
CA ALA A 433 20.92 33.63 -51.99
C ALA A 433 22.25 33.39 -52.72
N LEU A 434 22.38 32.29 -53.47
CA LEU A 434 23.57 31.99 -54.27
C LEU A 434 23.85 33.11 -55.29
N ARG A 435 22.81 33.59 -55.99
CA ARG A 435 22.96 34.70 -56.93
C ARG A 435 23.36 36.01 -56.27
N THR A 436 22.89 36.26 -55.05
CA THR A 436 23.31 37.43 -54.27
C THR A 436 24.78 37.33 -53.87
N LEU A 437 25.23 36.14 -53.44
CA LEU A 437 26.64 35.89 -53.13
C LEU A 437 27.54 36.06 -54.37
N ASP A 438 27.13 35.53 -55.52
CA ASP A 438 27.87 35.66 -56.78
C ASP A 438 27.95 37.12 -57.25
N ALA A 439 26.83 37.86 -57.18
CA ALA A 439 26.79 39.27 -57.54
C ALA A 439 27.66 40.14 -56.61
N TYR A 440 27.61 39.85 -55.31
CA TYR A 440 28.48 40.48 -54.32
C TYR A 440 29.96 40.24 -54.65
N ALA A 441 30.33 38.98 -54.85
CA ALA A 441 31.71 38.59 -55.14
C ALA A 441 32.19 39.19 -56.46
N ALA A 442 31.34 39.22 -57.50
CA ALA A 442 31.63 39.85 -58.78
C ALA A 442 31.89 41.35 -58.64
N ALA A 443 31.00 42.07 -57.94
CA ALA A 443 31.09 43.51 -57.75
C ALA A 443 32.34 43.90 -56.94
N ARG A 444 32.60 43.18 -55.85
CA ARG A 444 33.79 43.41 -55.00
C ARG A 444 35.07 43.09 -55.75
N THR A 445 35.14 41.94 -56.42
CA THR A 445 36.36 41.51 -57.15
C THR A 445 36.68 42.45 -58.31
N SER A 446 35.67 42.91 -59.05
CA SER A 446 35.87 43.85 -60.17
C SER A 446 36.51 45.17 -59.72
N LEU A 447 36.12 45.69 -58.54
CA LEU A 447 36.73 46.90 -57.97
C LEU A 447 38.14 46.65 -57.45
N LEU A 448 38.37 45.52 -56.78
CA LEU A 448 39.70 45.13 -56.30
C LEU A 448 40.69 44.93 -57.45
N ASP A 449 40.28 44.26 -58.53
CA ASP A 449 41.08 44.05 -59.74
C ASP A 449 41.41 45.37 -60.45
N ALA A 450 40.51 46.36 -60.37
CA ALA A 450 40.74 47.72 -60.85
C ALA A 450 41.58 48.59 -59.87
N GLY A 451 42.00 48.04 -58.73
CA GLY A 451 42.76 48.75 -57.69
C GLY A 451 41.95 49.82 -56.94
N GLN A 452 40.62 49.71 -56.95
CA GLN A 452 39.70 50.64 -56.28
C GLN A 452 39.22 50.05 -54.94
N ASP A 453 38.94 50.93 -53.97
CA ASP A 453 38.34 50.53 -52.69
C ASP A 453 36.86 50.17 -52.92
N PRO A 454 36.41 48.93 -52.57
CA PRO A 454 35.01 48.54 -52.69
C PRO A 454 34.03 49.39 -51.87
N GLY A 455 34.52 50.08 -50.83
CA GLY A 455 33.72 50.96 -50.00
C GLY A 455 32.77 50.23 -49.04
N PRO A 456 32.00 50.99 -48.22
CA PRO A 456 31.19 50.42 -47.12
C PRO A 456 30.00 49.59 -47.60
N GLU A 457 29.52 49.80 -48.82
CA GLU A 457 28.39 49.06 -49.41
C GLU A 457 28.74 47.62 -49.81
N LEU A 458 30.03 47.36 -50.03
CA LEU A 458 30.56 46.04 -50.38
C LEU A 458 31.44 45.47 -49.26
N SER A 459 31.40 46.02 -48.04
CA SER A 459 32.25 45.57 -46.91
C SER A 459 32.06 44.10 -46.54
N ASP A 460 30.84 43.59 -46.71
CA ASP A 460 30.46 42.19 -46.55
C ASP A 460 29.13 41.95 -47.29
N VAL A 461 28.73 40.68 -47.41
CA VAL A 461 27.46 40.28 -48.04
C VAL A 461 26.23 40.92 -47.37
N LEU A 462 26.27 41.17 -46.05
CA LEU A 462 25.16 41.75 -45.30
C LEU A 462 24.97 43.22 -45.67
N ALA A 463 26.07 43.97 -45.81
CA ALA A 463 26.06 45.34 -46.30
C ALA A 463 25.49 45.41 -47.72
N PHE A 464 25.96 44.53 -48.62
CA PHE A 464 25.45 44.44 -49.99
C PHE A 464 23.94 44.12 -50.05
N ALA A 465 23.45 43.20 -49.22
CA ALA A 465 22.02 42.89 -49.16
C ALA A 465 21.14 44.05 -48.60
N ARG A 466 21.75 45.04 -47.94
CA ARG A 466 21.04 46.24 -47.44
C ARG A 466 20.92 47.33 -48.49
N THR A 467 21.83 47.38 -49.46
CA THR A 467 21.84 48.43 -50.48
C THR A 467 20.71 48.29 -51.48
N GLY A 468 20.25 47.06 -51.75
CA GLY A 468 19.25 46.80 -52.80
C GLY A 468 19.80 47.01 -54.21
N GLN A 469 21.12 47.05 -54.36
CA GLN A 469 21.83 47.16 -55.63
C GLN A 469 21.53 45.97 -56.55
N PRO A 470 21.80 46.08 -57.87
CA PRO A 470 21.70 44.97 -58.81
C PRO A 470 22.27 43.65 -58.25
N GLY A 471 21.42 42.62 -58.14
CA GLY A 471 21.83 41.31 -57.62
C GLY A 471 21.60 41.10 -56.12
N SER A 472 21.20 42.11 -55.36
CA SER A 472 20.72 41.95 -53.97
C SER A 472 19.29 41.38 -53.94
N LEU A 473 19.16 40.05 -54.12
CA LEU A 473 17.86 39.38 -54.25
C LEU A 473 17.25 38.95 -52.91
N ILE A 474 18.07 38.83 -51.86
CA ILE A 474 17.63 38.39 -50.53
C ILE A 474 17.61 39.53 -49.51
N SER A 475 16.86 39.31 -48.41
CA SER A 475 16.83 40.24 -47.29
C SER A 475 18.09 40.14 -46.43
N ALA A 476 18.63 41.27 -45.98
CA ALA A 476 19.74 41.29 -45.01
C ALA A 476 19.39 40.56 -43.69
N ASN A 477 18.11 40.51 -43.30
CA ASN A 477 17.68 39.92 -42.02
C ASN A 477 17.82 38.39 -41.96
N ILE A 478 18.07 37.73 -43.09
CA ILE A 478 18.29 36.28 -43.13
C ILE A 478 19.78 35.92 -43.16
N ILE A 479 20.67 36.91 -43.18
CA ILE A 479 22.12 36.73 -43.27
C ILE A 479 22.72 36.94 -41.88
N ALA A 480 23.51 35.98 -41.42
CA ALA A 480 24.32 36.07 -40.21
C ALA A 480 25.78 35.91 -40.61
N LEU A 481 26.63 36.88 -40.28
CA LEU A 481 28.07 36.84 -40.61
C LEU A 481 28.87 35.98 -39.62
N ALA A 482 28.28 35.61 -38.49
CA ALA A 482 28.89 34.77 -37.47
C ALA A 482 27.87 33.84 -36.81
N GLU A 483 28.35 32.70 -36.33
CA GLU A 483 27.63 31.82 -35.42
C GLU A 483 27.71 32.31 -33.97
N SER A 484 26.82 31.82 -33.10
CA SER A 484 26.84 32.15 -31.66
C SER A 484 28.17 31.76 -30.99
N ASP A 485 28.57 32.52 -29.95
CA ASP A 485 29.79 32.24 -29.17
C ASP A 485 29.85 30.80 -28.64
N THR A 486 28.70 30.24 -28.26
CA THR A 486 28.59 28.84 -27.79
C THR A 486 28.91 27.82 -28.87
N VAL A 487 28.56 28.08 -30.14
CA VAL A 487 28.90 27.21 -31.27
C VAL A 487 30.37 27.36 -31.64
N THR A 488 30.89 28.59 -31.61
CA THR A 488 32.28 28.90 -31.96
C THR A 488 33.29 28.34 -30.94
N THR A 489 32.96 28.34 -29.65
CA THR A 489 33.84 27.84 -28.57
C THR A 489 33.79 26.32 -28.37
N ASN A 490 32.71 25.65 -28.79
CA ASN A 490 32.57 24.21 -28.66
C ASN A 490 33.13 23.49 -29.89
N GLU A 491 34.24 22.77 -29.72
CA GLU A 491 34.95 22.13 -30.82
C GLU A 491 34.08 21.17 -31.64
N ARG A 492 33.14 20.43 -31.02
CA ARG A 492 32.21 19.55 -31.75
C ARG A 492 31.27 20.34 -32.65
N LEU A 493 30.70 21.42 -32.13
CA LEU A 493 29.75 22.26 -32.88
C LEU A 493 30.45 23.05 -33.98
N ARG A 494 31.68 23.50 -33.70
CA ARG A 494 32.57 24.17 -34.64
C ARG A 494 32.95 23.24 -35.81
N GLN A 495 33.34 22.00 -35.52
CA GLN A 495 33.66 20.99 -36.56
C GLN A 495 32.50 20.72 -37.52
N ALA A 496 31.26 20.77 -37.03
CA ALA A 496 30.08 20.62 -37.89
C ALA A 496 29.90 21.76 -38.91
N ARG A 497 30.54 22.92 -38.69
CA ARG A 497 30.60 24.05 -39.65
C ARG A 497 31.95 24.14 -40.38
N THR A 498 32.80 23.13 -40.28
CA THR A 498 34.06 23.11 -41.01
C THR A 498 33.86 22.40 -42.34
N PHE A 499 34.08 23.06 -43.46
CA PHE A 499 33.84 22.50 -44.81
C PHE A 499 35.08 22.60 -45.69
N ARG A 500 35.06 21.94 -46.85
CA ARG A 500 36.20 21.90 -47.78
C ARG A 500 36.42 23.27 -48.44
N VAL A 501 37.68 23.65 -48.60
CA VAL A 501 38.13 24.83 -49.36
C VAL A 501 39.35 24.45 -50.20
N ASP A 502 39.73 25.29 -51.16
CA ASP A 502 40.97 25.08 -51.91
C ASP A 502 42.19 25.18 -50.96
N PRO A 503 43.21 24.30 -51.08
CA PRO A 503 44.45 24.40 -50.32
C PRO A 503 45.15 25.75 -50.39
N ARG A 504 44.90 26.55 -51.44
CA ARG A 504 45.39 27.93 -51.59
C ARG A 504 44.73 28.90 -50.60
N THR A 505 43.47 28.66 -50.22
CA THR A 505 42.76 29.44 -49.19
C THR A 505 43.20 29.01 -47.79
N ASN A 506 43.25 27.70 -47.55
CA ASN A 506 43.72 27.13 -46.29
C ASN A 506 44.50 25.82 -46.54
N PRO A 507 45.79 25.73 -46.16
CA PRO A 507 46.61 24.54 -46.41
C PRO A 507 46.05 23.22 -45.86
N ALA A 508 45.17 23.27 -44.84
CA ALA A 508 44.50 22.09 -44.31
C ALA A 508 43.38 21.54 -45.23
N GLY A 509 43.03 22.26 -46.31
CA GLY A 509 41.96 21.92 -47.25
C GLY A 509 40.54 22.07 -46.68
N ARG A 510 40.40 22.61 -45.47
CA ARG A 510 39.13 22.87 -44.80
C ARG A 510 39.20 24.15 -43.97
N ASP A 511 38.07 24.85 -43.86
CA ASP A 511 37.95 26.05 -43.03
C ASP A 511 36.60 26.12 -42.32
N TYR A 512 36.45 27.03 -41.35
CA TYR A 512 35.25 27.25 -40.56
C TYR A 512 34.30 28.27 -41.21
N PHE A 513 33.05 27.84 -41.44
CA PHE A 513 32.02 28.63 -42.12
C PHE A 513 31.00 29.15 -41.09
N GLY A 514 31.41 30.18 -40.34
CA GLY A 514 30.54 30.84 -39.36
C GLY A 514 29.42 31.67 -39.99
N ALA A 515 29.61 32.15 -41.22
CA ALA A 515 28.59 32.91 -41.91
C ALA A 515 27.53 31.97 -42.53
N HIS A 516 26.26 32.35 -42.41
CA HIS A 516 25.16 31.56 -42.93
C HIS A 516 23.93 32.39 -43.31
N ILE A 517 23.10 31.81 -44.17
CA ILE A 517 21.83 32.36 -44.63
C ILE A 517 20.72 31.42 -44.20
N ALA A 518 19.74 31.93 -43.45
CA ALA A 518 18.57 31.19 -43.01
C ALA A 518 17.50 31.16 -44.11
N LEU A 519 17.25 29.99 -44.69
CA LEU A 519 16.17 29.81 -45.67
C LEU A 519 14.80 29.71 -44.98
N GLU A 520 14.79 29.24 -43.74
CA GLU A 520 13.65 29.23 -42.81
C GLU A 520 14.16 29.49 -41.40
N ARG A 521 13.45 30.31 -40.62
CA ARG A 521 13.92 30.80 -39.31
C ARG A 521 13.19 30.15 -38.14
N PHE A 522 11.91 29.82 -38.31
CA PHE A 522 11.03 29.51 -37.18
C PHE A 522 10.57 28.06 -37.14
N LYS A 523 10.53 27.38 -38.30
CA LYS A 523 10.03 26.01 -38.41
C LYS A 523 11.14 25.02 -38.73
N ALA A 524 11.23 23.93 -37.96
CA ALA A 524 12.10 22.81 -38.28
C ALA A 524 11.75 22.21 -39.66
N PRO A 525 12.71 21.74 -40.46
CA PRO A 525 14.14 21.57 -40.20
C PRO A 525 15.01 22.85 -40.29
N ALA A 526 14.40 24.03 -40.44
CA ALA A 526 15.05 25.35 -40.47
C ALA A 526 16.32 25.39 -41.35
N PRO A 527 16.21 25.05 -42.66
CA PRO A 527 17.37 24.93 -43.53
C PRO A 527 18.22 26.19 -43.61
N ARG A 528 19.54 25.98 -43.70
CA ARG A 528 20.56 27.03 -43.75
C ARG A 528 21.58 26.74 -44.86
N LEU A 529 22.12 27.81 -45.42
CA LEU A 529 23.27 27.80 -46.32
C LEU A 529 24.46 28.40 -45.59
N HIS A 530 25.55 27.66 -45.43
CA HIS A 530 26.80 28.18 -44.83
C HIS A 530 27.80 28.57 -45.92
N PHE A 531 28.40 29.75 -45.75
CA PHE A 531 29.36 30.29 -46.69
C PHE A 531 30.60 30.86 -45.98
N LEU A 532 31.68 30.99 -46.73
CA LEU A 532 32.93 31.64 -46.32
C LEU A 532 33.30 32.64 -47.41
N ASP A 533 33.50 33.90 -47.00
CA ASP A 533 33.92 34.97 -47.87
C ASP A 533 35.45 35.02 -47.95
N ASP A 534 36.00 34.67 -49.12
CA ASP A 534 37.44 34.73 -49.42
C ASP A 534 37.71 35.72 -50.57
N THR A 535 36.80 36.69 -50.78
CA THR A 535 36.89 37.65 -51.88
C THR A 535 38.15 38.52 -51.82
N ASP A 536 38.64 38.83 -50.62
CA ASP A 536 39.87 39.62 -50.42
C ASP A 536 41.15 38.91 -50.87
N ARG A 537 41.14 37.57 -50.97
CA ARG A 537 42.33 36.78 -51.35
C ARG A 537 42.19 36.13 -52.70
N THR A 538 41.05 35.49 -52.96
CA THR A 538 40.83 34.69 -54.17
C THR A 538 39.69 35.21 -55.03
N GLY A 539 39.02 36.30 -54.64
CA GLY A 539 37.83 36.81 -55.34
C GLY A 539 36.64 35.85 -55.31
N THR A 540 36.64 34.86 -54.41
CA THR A 540 35.67 33.76 -54.40
C THR A 540 34.93 33.67 -53.08
N VAL A 541 33.63 33.38 -53.13
CA VAL A 541 32.87 32.96 -51.95
C VAL A 541 32.66 31.44 -51.98
N TYR A 542 33.06 30.76 -50.92
CA TYR A 542 32.83 29.32 -50.77
C TYR A 542 31.45 29.05 -50.20
N VAL A 543 30.74 28.05 -50.74
CA VAL A 543 29.49 27.54 -50.17
C VAL A 543 29.71 26.11 -49.70
N GLY A 544 29.84 25.94 -48.39
CA GLY A 544 30.30 24.70 -47.76
C GLY A 544 29.17 23.76 -47.33
N TYR A 545 27.94 24.29 -47.15
CA TYR A 545 26.80 23.48 -46.73
C TYR A 545 25.48 24.10 -47.15
N LEU A 546 24.55 23.24 -47.56
CA LEU A 546 23.15 23.54 -47.75
C LEU A 546 22.34 22.35 -47.21
N GLY A 547 21.52 22.58 -46.20
CA GLY A 547 20.80 21.50 -45.55
C GLY A 547 20.02 21.94 -44.32
N ALA A 548 19.47 20.97 -43.59
CA ALA A 548 18.80 21.22 -42.31
C ALA A 548 19.73 21.94 -41.32
N HIS A 549 19.14 22.58 -40.31
CA HIS A 549 19.91 23.25 -39.26
C HIS A 549 20.93 22.31 -38.62
N LEU A 550 22.21 22.69 -38.64
CA LEU A 550 23.29 21.92 -38.01
C LEU A 550 23.13 21.87 -36.48
N PRO A 551 23.66 20.85 -35.78
CA PRO A 551 23.49 20.69 -34.33
C PRO A 551 23.83 21.94 -33.52
N THR A 552 23.07 22.20 -32.45
CA THR A 552 23.30 23.30 -31.50
C THR A 552 23.37 22.76 -30.07
N SER A 553 23.68 23.60 -29.09
CA SER A 553 23.68 23.20 -27.68
C SER A 553 22.31 22.72 -27.14
N LYS A 554 21.22 23.01 -27.86
CA LYS A 554 19.85 22.62 -27.50
C LYS A 554 19.34 21.37 -28.24
N THR A 555 20.09 20.86 -29.21
CA THR A 555 19.74 19.68 -30.01
C THR A 555 20.86 18.66 -29.87
N ASN A 556 20.64 17.65 -29.02
CA ASN A 556 21.57 16.52 -28.83
C ASN A 556 21.59 15.61 -30.05
#